data_AF-K1YYF6-F1
#
_entry.id   AF-K1YYF6-F1
#
_cell.length_a   1.000
_cell.length_b   1.000
_cell.length_c   1.000
_cell.angle_alpha   90.00
_cell.angle_beta   90.00
_cell.angle_gamma   90.00
#
_symmetry.space_group_name_H-M   'P 1'
#
loop_
_entity.id
_entity.type
_entity.pdbx_description
1 polymer ?
#
loop_
_entity_poly.entity_id
_entity_poly.type
_entity_poly.pdbx_seq_one_letter_code
_entity_poly.pdbx_strand_id
1 'polypeptide(L)' 'MNEEITISCPYCGEALVIEPEPYEETLEYVEDCHVCCKPIVITVNYSEYGSSVSARRENE' A
#
# COMPACT_ATOMS: atom_id res chain seq x y z
N MET A 1 8.82 -12.44 -9.87
CA MET A 1 9.62 -11.66 -8.92
C MET A 1 8.81 -10.39 -8.74
N ASN A 2 8.08 -10.34 -7.64
CA ASN A 2 7.13 -9.27 -7.36
C ASN A 2 7.92 -8.10 -6.78
N GLU A 3 7.42 -6.87 -6.95
CA GLU A 3 8.08 -5.68 -6.40
C GLU A 3 7.67 -5.53 -4.93
N GLU A 4 8.63 -5.64 -4.02
CA GLU A 4 8.40 -5.37 -2.59
C GLU A 4 8.47 -3.86 -2.36
N ILE A 5 7.37 -3.27 -1.90
CA ILE A 5 7.27 -1.85 -1.61
C ILE A 5 7.09 -1.65 -0.11
N THR A 6 7.94 -0.83 0.49
CA THR A 6 7.82 -0.49 1.91
C THR A 6 7.00 0.78 2.08
N ILE A 7 5.89 0.69 2.80
CA ILE A 7 5.04 1.81 3.19
C ILE A 7 5.07 2.00 4.71
N SER A 8 4.67 3.18 5.18
CA SER A 8 4.53 3.43 6.62
C SER A 8 3.06 3.44 7.02
N CYS A 9 2.71 2.68 8.05
CA CYS A 9 1.37 2.62 8.60
C CYS A 9 0.94 4.00 9.12
N PRO A 10 -0.16 4.58 8.61
CA PRO A 10 -0.62 5.90 9.04
C PRO A 10 -1.20 5.91 10.46
N TYR A 11 -1.37 4.75 11.11
CA TYR A 11 -1.89 4.63 12.48
C TYR A 11 -0.78 4.54 13.53
N CYS A 12 0.12 3.57 13.41
CA CYS A 12 1.17 3.32 14.41
C CYS A 12 2.57 3.77 13.95
N GLY A 13 2.74 4.11 12.67
CA GLY A 13 4.04 4.49 12.09
C GLY A 13 4.94 3.32 11.68
N GLU A 14 4.48 2.08 11.82
CA GLU A 14 5.26 0.90 11.47
C GLU A 14 5.54 0.79 9.97
N ALA A 15 6.73 0.33 9.59
CA ALA A 15 7.03 -0.04 8.20
C ALA A 15 6.34 -1.36 7.83
N LEU A 16 5.48 -1.32 6.83
CA LEU A 16 4.81 -2.49 6.24
C LEU A 16 5.42 -2.75 4.86
N VAL A 17 5.67 -4.02 4.55
CA VAL A 17 6.12 -4.45 3.22
C VAL A 17 4.92 -5.02 2.50
N ILE A 18 4.62 -4.48 1.32
CA ILE A 18 3.57 -4.96 0.44
C ILE A 18 4.16 -5.48 -0.87
N GLU A 19 3.47 -6.44 -1.47
CA GLU A 19 3.85 -7.06 -2.74
C GLU A 19 2.69 -6.91 -3.73
N PRO A 20 2.41 -5.70 -4.25
CA PRO A 20 1.33 -5.53 -5.18
C PRO A 20 1.66 -6.23 -6.51
N GLU A 21 0.67 -6.95 -7.03
CA GLU A 21 0.79 -7.56 -8.36
C GLU A 21 0.71 -6.47 -9.43
N PRO A 22 1.60 -6.50 -10.45
CA PRO A 22 1.60 -5.52 -11.53
C PRO A 22 0.26 -5.54 -12.27
N TYR A 23 -0.33 -4.36 -12.46
CA TYR A 23 -1.66 -4.18 -13.02
C TYR A 23 -1.65 -3.16 -14.16
N GLU A 24 -2.61 -3.24 -15.09
CA GLU A 24 -2.71 -2.31 -16.24
C GLU A 24 -3.27 -0.92 -15.82
N GLU A 25 -3.82 -0.81 -14.61
CA GLU A 25 -4.50 0.37 -14.08
C GLU A 25 -4.20 0.57 -12.58
N THR A 26 -4.71 1.65 -11.99
CA THR A 26 -4.57 1.94 -10.55
C THR A 26 -5.19 0.81 -9.71
N LEU A 27 -4.39 0.26 -8.81
CA LEU A 27 -4.80 -0.78 -7.85
C LEU A 27 -5.08 -0.12 -6.49
N GLU A 28 -6.32 -0.20 -6.00
CA GLU A 28 -6.69 0.23 -4.65
C GLU A 28 -7.25 -0.96 -3.87
N TYR A 29 -6.70 -1.21 -2.68
CA TYR A 29 -7.16 -2.29 -1.81
C TYR A 29 -6.93 -1.92 -0.33
N VAL A 30 -7.59 -2.66 0.55
CA VAL A 30 -7.45 -2.50 2.00
C VAL A 30 -6.61 -3.63 2.57
N GLU A 31 -5.61 -3.28 3.36
CA GLU A 31 -4.75 -4.21 4.07
C GLU A 31 -4.69 -3.84 5.56
N ASP A 32 -4.71 -4.85 6.43
CA ASP A 32 -4.61 -4.62 7.87
C ASP A 32 -3.15 -4.54 8.31
N CYS A 33 -2.82 -3.53 9.10
CA CYS A 33 -1.51 -3.45 9.72
C CYS A 33 -1.26 -4.65 10.66
N HIS A 34 -0.18 -5.41 10.42
CA HIS A 34 0.20 -6.55 11.27
C HIS A 34 0.55 -6.18 12.72
N VAL A 35 0.76 -4.90 13.03
CA VAL A 35 1.10 -4.42 14.38
C VAL A 35 -0.12 -3.88 15.11
N CYS A 36 -0.87 -2.96 14.50
CA CYS A 36 -2.00 -2.31 15.16
C CYS A 36 -3.38 -2.84 14.75
N CYS A 37 -3.46 -3.81 13.85
CA CYS A 37 -4.70 -4.42 13.34
C CYS A 37 -5.73 -3.37 12.90
N LYS A 38 -5.27 -2.31 12.23
CA LYS A 38 -6.12 -1.26 11.66
C LYS A 38 -6.12 -1.38 10.14
N PRO A 39 -7.29 -1.20 9.49
CA PRO A 39 -7.40 -1.22 8.04
C PRO A 39 -6.76 0.03 7.42
N ILE A 40 -5.86 -0.19 6.47
CA ILE A 40 -5.15 0.83 5.71
C ILE A 40 -5.57 0.70 4.25
N VAL A 41 -5.93 1.80 3.62
CA VAL A 41 -6.17 1.84 2.17
C VAL A 41 -4.83 2.06 1.49
N ILE A 42 -4.46 1.15 0.61
CA ILE A 42 -3.25 1.19 -0.19
C ILE A 42 -3.68 1.47 -1.63
N THR A 43 -3.10 2.52 -2.21
CA THR A 43 -3.32 2.89 -3.60
C THR A 43 -1.99 2.82 -4.34
N VAL A 44 -1.92 1.96 -5.35
CA VAL A 44 -0.77 1.76 -6.23
C VAL A 44 -1.12 2.28 -7.61
N ASN A 45 -0.41 3.30 -8.06
CA ASN A 45 -0.55 3.86 -9.41
C ASN A 45 0.61 3.38 -10.26
N TYR A 46 0.31 2.56 -11.26
CA TYR A 46 1.28 2.17 -12.28
C TYR A 46 1.31 3.24 -13.37
N SER A 47 2.51 3.73 -13.71
CA SER A 47 2.74 4.71 -14.76
C SER A 47 3.90 4.28 -15.65
N GLU A 48 4.05 4.88 -16.83
CA GLU A 48 5.19 4.63 -17.73
C GLU A 48 6.56 4.95 -17.10
N TYR A 49 6.59 5.78 -16.04
CA TYR A 49 7.81 6.19 -15.34
C TYR A 49 8.09 5.38 -14.07
N GLY A 50 7.21 4.44 -13.70
CA GLY A 50 7.31 3.62 -12.49
C GLY A 50 6.00 3.48 -11.74
N SER A 51 6.06 2.82 -10.59
CA SER A 51 4.96 2.64 -9.63
C SER A 51 5.02 3.74 -8.56
N SER A 52 3.87 4.33 -8.21
CA SER A 52 3.74 5.24 -7.06
C SER A 52 2.75 4.64 -6.08
N VAL A 53 3.17 4.51 -4.81
CA VAL A 53 2.34 3.94 -3.75
C VAL A 53 2.04 4.97 -2.67
N SER A 54 0.78 5.00 -2.25
CA SER A 54 0.33 5.78 -1.10
C SER A 54 -0.48 4.92 -0.14
N ALA A 55 -0.24 5.10 1.15
CA ALA A 55 -0.98 4.46 2.24
C ALA A 55 -1.77 5.51 3.02
N ARG A 56 -3.09 5.32 3.14
CA ARG A 56 -3.99 6.22 3.88
C ARG A 56 -4.91 5.45 4.82
N ARG A 57 -5.52 6.17 5.76
CA ARG A 57 -6.48 5.58 6.71
C ARG A 57 -7.79 5.32 5.98
N GLU A 58 -8.43 4.16 6.20
CA GLU A 58 -9.74 3.86 5.60
C GLU A 58 -10.85 4.78 6.16
N ASN A 59 -10.69 5.22 7.39
CA ASN A 59 -11.68 6.01 8.13
C ASN A 59 -11.46 7.53 7.99
N GLU A 60 -10.81 7.97 6.92
CA GLU A 60 -10.61 9.39 6.60
C GLU A 60 -11.69 9.94 5.68
#